data_AF-A0A067EAM3-F1
#
_entry.id   AF-A0A067EAM3-F1
#
_cell.length_a   1.000
_cell.length_b   1.000
_cell.length_c   1.000
_cell.angle_alpha   90.00
_cell.angle_beta   90.00
_cell.angle_gamma   90.00
#
_symmetry.space_group_name_H-M   'P 1'
#
loop_
_entity.id
_entity.type
_entity.pdbx_description
1 polymer ?
#
loop_
_entity_poly.entity_id
_entity_poly.type
_entity_poly.pdbx_seq_one_letter_code
_entity_poly.pdbx_strand_id
1 'polypeptide(L)'
;MGENVIKGEDYYLLKDLRFKIEGDEEGFSLCFWVYLMKSTTFSATLISQVDIGGNAPFLALNEKKILMLFPFISLHKEAPDPGKSAPLTELQHASMDTEFPLESWIHVGCRVSTDSVQLHIDGEIVAEKPVSSSFCKGSMSNSRTKITLVGSNMQGYVHDAKILPLNLSIKDHYHKDPPLLLSIDTSSASEIEEDSDGVWSIVGGKASCRRIFSLDVVLLNAFGQPVNKEVEITAALLYADNGSLVEKTSDGEAPLLTSYDGIEFPTYDRPSKLLNGRASFKLKISQLSSKCDNRLFCIRFEVPKLVGFPFLEVLSYPIRCISRTRTIRTFSVPFKRTPAAIHPTNGSQSCGFDDGSLKIHHNTVLEAKPSPSSKRVRLEQEKISAMEQLDGECSPHPLTANKAEGAFAKGLDGTHENTEDAGISPADYESKGVRNVALKNSGKSVSDLTIFKYCLGGLADRSHLLKEIVTSFSDEEILEFAHQVSIYTGCSHHRFQIMTAKRLIEEGRNAWNLISQNNPHVHWDCAVFEIEEQFKKISCCSTRPLSHQ
;
A
#
# COMPACT_ATOMS: atom_id res chain seq x y z
N MET A 1 14.44 -26.11 23.56
CA MET A 1 13.38 -26.01 22.53
C MET A 1 12.67 -24.65 22.61
N GLY A 2 13.39 -23.54 22.37
CA GLY A 2 12.81 -22.19 22.60
C GLY A 2 13.25 -21.09 21.62
N GLU A 3 13.95 -21.44 20.53
CA GLU A 3 14.51 -20.46 19.57
C GLU A 3 13.66 -20.27 18.29
N ASN A 4 12.55 -21.01 18.14
CA ASN A 4 11.79 -21.04 16.88
C ASN A 4 10.59 -20.08 16.82
N VAL A 5 10.44 -19.17 17.79
CA VAL A 5 9.33 -18.23 17.87
C VAL A 5 9.84 -16.82 17.59
N ILE A 6 9.21 -16.12 16.63
CA ILE A 6 9.50 -14.70 16.38
C ILE A 6 9.03 -13.90 17.58
N LYS A 7 9.91 -13.10 18.18
CA LYS A 7 9.54 -12.18 19.26
C LYS A 7 9.30 -10.80 18.67
N GLY A 8 8.21 -10.15 19.06
CA GLY A 8 7.93 -8.77 18.62
C GLY A 8 8.97 -7.76 19.08
N GLU A 9 9.73 -8.09 20.13
CA GLU A 9 10.84 -7.28 20.65
C GLU A 9 12.04 -7.22 19.69
N ASP A 10 12.11 -8.11 18.69
CA ASP A 10 13.22 -8.16 17.74
C ASP A 10 13.12 -7.02 16.69
N TYR A 11 11.94 -6.40 16.56
CA TYR A 11 11.67 -5.29 15.65
C TYR A 11 11.17 -4.09 16.42
N TYR A 12 11.74 -2.92 16.19
CA TYR A 12 11.30 -1.68 16.83
C TYR A 12 11.31 -0.52 15.85
N LEU A 13 10.63 0.56 16.22
CA LEU A 13 10.52 1.74 15.38
C LEU A 13 11.86 2.48 15.33
N LEU A 14 12.19 3.08 14.20
CA LEU A 14 13.41 3.87 14.03
C LEU A 14 13.56 4.93 15.14
N LYS A 15 12.47 5.60 15.52
CA LYS A 15 12.44 6.61 16.59
C LYS A 15 12.88 6.09 17.97
N ASP A 16 12.77 4.79 18.20
CA ASP A 16 13.11 4.14 19.48
C ASP A 16 14.60 3.74 19.53
N LEU A 17 15.31 3.83 18.40
CA LEU A 17 16.75 3.58 18.32
C LEU A 17 17.51 4.59 19.20
N ARG A 18 18.28 4.09 20.17
CA ARG A 18 19.13 4.92 21.02
C ARG A 18 20.41 4.22 21.44
N PHE A 19 21.56 4.77 21.07
CA PHE A 19 22.88 4.29 21.50
C PHE A 19 23.65 5.39 22.20
N LYS A 20 24.21 5.08 23.36
CA LYS A 20 25.15 5.98 24.04
C LYS A 20 26.56 5.54 23.69
N ILE A 21 27.33 6.45 23.12
CA ILE A 21 28.70 6.23 22.72
C ILE A 21 29.57 7.11 23.61
N GLU A 22 30.44 6.46 24.37
CA GLU A 22 31.52 7.15 25.07
C GLU A 22 32.64 7.40 24.06
N GLY A 23 33.18 8.62 24.02
CA GLY A 23 34.30 8.94 23.14
C GLY A 23 35.56 8.15 23.56
N ASP A 24 35.70 6.95 23.03
CA ASP A 24 36.93 6.17 23.05
C ASP A 24 37.81 6.53 21.83
N GLU A 25 39.13 6.46 22.00
CA GLU A 25 40.11 6.91 21.00
C GLU A 25 40.14 6.03 19.74
N GLU A 26 39.53 4.85 19.77
CA GLU A 26 39.68 3.84 18.71
C GLU A 26 38.54 3.82 17.70
N GLY A 27 37.43 4.54 17.92
CA GLY A 27 36.27 4.55 17.02
C GLY A 27 35.32 3.35 17.21
N PHE A 28 34.31 3.23 16.35
CA PHE A 28 33.27 2.21 16.45
C PHE A 28 32.60 1.89 15.11
N SER A 29 31.87 0.79 15.06
CA SER A 29 30.97 0.44 13.96
C SER A 29 29.53 0.34 14.47
N LEU A 30 28.60 1.08 13.86
CA LEU A 30 27.16 0.88 14.06
C LEU A 30 26.64 -0.03 12.95
N CYS A 31 25.92 -1.10 13.29
CA CYS A 31 25.36 -2.04 12.32
C CYS A 31 23.90 -2.30 12.66
N PHE A 32 23.01 -2.27 11.67
CA PHE A 32 21.58 -2.55 11.86
C PHE A 32 20.90 -2.84 10.52
N TRP A 33 19.79 -3.55 10.57
CA TRP A 33 18.86 -3.64 9.45
C TRP A 33 17.82 -2.55 9.54
N VAL A 34 17.49 -1.93 8.42
CA VAL A 34 16.47 -0.88 8.34
C VAL A 34 15.46 -1.17 7.23
N TYR A 35 14.19 -0.91 7.53
CA TYR A 35 13.09 -0.93 6.60
C TYR A 35 12.44 0.45 6.61
N LEU A 36 12.56 1.19 5.51
CA LEU A 36 11.97 2.53 5.38
C LEU A 36 10.73 2.47 4.52
N MET A 37 9.63 3.06 5.00
CA MET A 37 8.41 3.21 4.23
C MET A 37 8.59 4.24 3.12
N LYS A 38 7.78 4.17 2.06
CA LYS A 38 7.66 5.25 1.07
C LYS A 38 6.99 6.48 1.70
N SER A 39 7.76 7.29 2.43
CA SER A 39 7.30 8.58 2.97
C SER A 39 7.76 9.72 2.05
N THR A 40 6.88 10.68 1.75
CA THR A 40 7.05 11.64 0.64
C THR A 40 7.87 12.90 0.93
N THR A 41 8.71 12.90 1.96
CA THR A 41 9.67 13.99 2.21
C THR A 41 11.08 13.42 2.26
N PHE A 42 11.72 13.29 1.11
CA PHE A 42 13.12 12.92 1.06
C PHE A 42 13.94 14.20 1.23
N SER A 43 14.32 14.44 2.48
CA SER A 43 15.49 15.19 2.95
C SER A 43 15.35 15.11 4.47
N ALA A 44 15.83 14.01 5.02
CA ALA A 44 15.49 13.65 6.38
C ALA A 44 16.65 12.94 7.07
N THR A 45 16.93 13.39 8.30
CA THR A 45 17.90 12.75 9.16
C THR A 45 17.29 11.46 9.69
N LEU A 46 17.95 10.32 9.47
CA LEU A 46 17.55 9.01 9.98
C LEU A 46 18.05 8.82 11.41
N ILE A 47 19.31 9.20 11.66
CA ILE A 47 19.95 9.11 12.96
C ILE A 47 20.64 10.44 13.23
N SER A 48 20.31 11.05 14.37
CA SER A 48 20.96 12.25 14.88
C SER A 48 21.99 11.89 15.95
N GLN A 49 23.08 12.63 15.99
CA GLN A 49 24.04 12.65 17.09
C GLN A 49 23.69 13.82 18.01
N VAL A 50 23.41 13.50 19.27
CA VAL A 50 22.96 14.44 20.31
C VAL A 50 24.07 14.62 21.34
N ASP A 51 24.44 15.88 21.56
CA ASP A 51 25.37 16.34 22.59
C ASP A 51 24.74 17.47 23.43
N ILE A 52 25.42 17.92 24.48
CA ILE A 52 25.09 19.11 25.28
C ILE A 52 24.89 20.34 24.39
N GLY A 53 25.63 20.43 23.27
CA GLY A 53 25.56 21.54 22.32
C GLY A 53 24.39 21.51 21.33
N GLY A 54 23.58 20.44 21.30
CA GLY A 54 22.45 20.31 20.38
C GLY A 54 22.48 19.02 19.54
N ASN A 55 21.77 19.04 18.41
CA ASN A 55 21.59 17.88 17.54
C ASN A 55 22.22 18.14 16.17
N ALA A 56 22.92 17.14 15.65
CA ALA A 56 23.46 17.15 14.29
C ALA A 56 23.11 15.83 13.57
N PRO A 57 23.12 15.81 12.23
CA PRO A 57 22.92 14.58 11.49
C PRO A 57 24.12 13.64 11.68
N PHE A 58 23.85 12.35 11.84
CA PHE A 58 24.83 11.27 11.76
C PHE A 58 24.60 10.43 10.51
N LEU A 59 23.35 10.05 10.25
CA LEU A 59 22.93 9.35 9.04
C LEU A 59 21.67 10.02 8.49
N ALA A 60 21.63 10.32 7.18
CA ALA A 60 20.49 11.01 6.57
C ALA A 60 20.27 10.60 5.12
N LEU A 61 19.03 10.79 4.64
CA LEU A 61 18.67 10.69 3.23
C LEU A 61 18.48 12.08 2.64
N ASN A 62 19.05 12.35 1.47
CA ASN A 62 18.77 13.58 0.74
C ASN A 62 17.50 13.47 -0.13
N GLU A 63 17.22 14.52 -0.90
CA GLU A 63 16.09 14.61 -1.86
C GLU A 63 16.08 13.56 -2.96
N LYS A 64 17.25 13.03 -3.30
CA LYS A 64 17.41 11.93 -4.25
C LYS A 64 17.39 10.56 -3.57
N LYS A 65 17.04 10.51 -2.28
CA LYS A 65 17.09 9.35 -1.40
C LYS A 65 18.46 8.67 -1.40
N ILE A 66 19.51 9.45 -1.58
CA ILE A 66 20.88 8.97 -1.41
C ILE A 66 21.19 9.03 0.08
N LEU A 67 21.66 7.89 0.61
CA LEU A 67 22.06 7.78 2.01
C LEU A 67 23.43 8.45 2.21
N MET A 68 23.53 9.25 3.26
CA MET A 68 24.71 10.03 3.61
C MET A 68 25.09 9.82 5.07
N LEU A 69 26.37 9.53 5.30
CA LEU A 69 27.00 9.35 6.60
C LEU A 69 27.88 10.56 6.92
N PHE A 70 27.64 11.19 8.06
CA PHE A 70 28.36 12.39 8.51
C PHE A 70 29.46 12.04 9.52
N PRO A 71 30.54 12.85 9.57
CA PRO A 71 31.58 12.69 10.57
C PRO A 71 31.03 12.83 12.01
N PHE A 72 31.54 11.99 12.91
CA PHE A 72 31.13 11.94 14.31
C PHE A 72 31.69 13.10 15.14
N ILE A 73 30.82 13.82 15.87
CA ILE A 73 31.15 15.07 16.59
C ILE A 73 32.33 14.94 17.55
N SER A 74 32.39 13.87 18.33
CA SER A 74 33.47 13.74 19.32
C SER A 74 34.81 13.31 18.73
N LEU A 75 34.85 12.81 17.49
CA LEU A 75 36.06 12.22 16.90
C LEU A 75 36.65 13.05 15.77
N HIS A 76 35.87 13.87 15.06
CA HIS A 76 36.31 14.54 13.82
C HIS A 76 36.18 16.06 13.87
N LYS A 77 37.13 16.75 13.24
CA LYS A 77 37.10 18.20 13.07
C LYS A 77 36.04 18.65 12.07
N GLU A 78 35.76 17.81 11.08
CA GLU A 78 34.82 18.05 9.99
C GLU A 78 33.37 17.70 10.35
N ALA A 79 33.11 17.35 11.62
CA ALA A 79 31.78 17.00 12.08
C ALA A 79 30.81 18.20 11.98
N PRO A 80 29.52 17.95 11.70
CA PRO A 80 28.53 19.02 11.64
C PRO A 80 28.40 19.72 13.00
N ASP A 81 28.34 21.05 12.96
CA ASP A 81 28.16 21.86 14.16
C ASP A 81 26.71 21.76 14.65
N PRO A 82 26.44 21.22 15.86
CA PRO A 82 25.08 21.05 16.39
C PRO A 82 24.35 22.38 16.61
N GLY A 83 25.06 23.52 16.62
CA GLY A 83 24.48 24.86 16.76
C GLY A 83 24.20 25.60 15.45
N LYS A 84 24.56 25.03 14.29
CA LYS A 84 24.40 25.69 12.98
C LYS A 84 23.54 24.87 12.02
N SER A 85 22.48 25.47 11.51
CA SER A 85 21.65 24.90 10.45
C SER A 85 22.29 25.16 9.08
N ALA A 86 23.20 24.29 8.64
CA ALA A 86 23.67 24.27 7.26
C ALA A 86 22.85 23.26 6.42
N PRO A 87 22.64 23.51 5.13
CA PRO A 87 22.08 22.51 4.21
C PRO A 87 22.91 21.22 4.22
N LEU A 88 22.23 20.09 4.16
CA LEU A 88 22.83 18.76 4.26
C LEU A 88 23.91 18.51 3.18
N THR A 89 23.73 19.11 2.01
CA THR A 89 24.65 19.07 0.85
C THR A 89 25.95 19.83 1.02
N GLU A 90 26.03 20.78 1.97
CA GLU A 90 27.24 21.59 2.21
C GLU A 90 28.18 20.96 3.25
N LEU A 91 27.67 20.01 4.03
CA LEU A 91 28.42 19.31 5.06
C LEU A 91 29.33 18.24 4.45
N GLN A 92 30.47 17.95 5.08
CA GLN A 92 31.30 16.82 4.68
C GLN A 92 30.59 15.50 5.04
N HIS A 93 30.53 14.57 4.10
CA HIS A 93 29.88 13.27 4.28
C HIS A 93 30.44 12.21 3.32
N ALA A 94 30.19 10.94 3.64
CA ALA A 94 30.27 9.82 2.70
C ALA A 94 28.85 9.53 2.18
N SER A 95 28.67 9.35 0.88
CA SER A 95 27.34 9.10 0.27
C SER A 95 27.36 7.93 -0.69
N MET A 96 26.23 7.24 -0.80
CA MET A 96 26.00 6.27 -1.88
C MET A 96 25.95 6.95 -3.26
N ASP A 97 26.22 6.18 -4.31
CA ASP A 97 26.04 6.63 -5.70
C ASP A 97 24.62 6.39 -6.23
N THR A 98 23.88 5.49 -5.58
CA THR A 98 22.55 5.05 -6.01
C THR A 98 21.47 5.42 -5.00
N GLU A 99 20.22 5.41 -5.47
CA GLU A 99 19.04 5.59 -4.64
C GLU A 99 18.92 4.46 -3.60
N PHE A 100 18.65 4.83 -2.35
CA PHE A 100 18.45 3.89 -1.26
C PHE A 100 17.12 3.11 -1.45
N PRO A 101 17.14 1.77 -1.40
CA PRO A 101 15.92 0.97 -1.53
C PRO A 101 14.93 1.24 -0.40
N LEU A 102 13.64 1.37 -0.76
CA LEU A 102 12.53 1.52 0.18
C LEU A 102 11.66 0.28 0.17
N GLU A 103 10.83 0.12 1.21
CA GLU A 103 9.92 -1.02 1.38
C GLU A 103 10.63 -2.39 1.29
N SER A 104 11.91 -2.40 1.61
CA SER A 104 12.79 -3.57 1.62
C SER A 104 13.75 -3.46 2.81
N TRP A 105 14.18 -4.62 3.31
CA TRP A 105 15.18 -4.69 4.37
C TRP A 105 16.56 -4.48 3.78
N ILE A 106 17.28 -3.49 4.29
CA ILE A 106 18.66 -3.20 3.90
C ILE A 106 19.53 -3.19 5.13
N HIS A 107 20.69 -3.84 5.08
CA HIS A 107 21.66 -3.77 6.17
C HIS A 107 22.53 -2.53 5.97
N VAL A 108 22.60 -1.71 7.01
CA VAL A 108 23.41 -0.49 7.03
C VAL A 108 24.50 -0.65 8.09
N GLY A 109 25.74 -0.47 7.66
CA GLY A 109 26.91 -0.37 8.53
C GLY A 109 27.53 1.01 8.45
N CYS A 110 27.81 1.64 9.58
CA CYS A 110 28.54 2.90 9.66
C CYS A 110 29.82 2.65 10.45
N ARG A 111 30.98 2.63 9.78
CA ARG A 111 32.28 2.51 10.42
C ARG A 111 32.87 3.89 10.63
N VAL A 112 33.28 4.18 11.86
CA VAL A 112 33.81 5.47 12.29
C VAL A 112 35.17 5.21 12.93
N SER A 113 36.26 5.56 12.24
CA SER A 113 37.63 5.55 12.77
C SER A 113 38.15 6.98 12.93
N THR A 114 39.34 7.17 13.50
CA THR A 114 39.92 8.52 13.72
C THR A 114 40.22 9.32 12.45
N ASP A 115 40.35 8.62 11.32
CA ASP A 115 40.88 9.10 10.05
C ASP A 115 39.92 8.92 8.87
N SER A 116 38.86 8.10 9.02
CA SER A 116 37.83 7.94 8.01
C SER A 116 36.46 7.60 8.59
N VAL A 117 35.43 7.93 7.80
CA VAL A 117 34.09 7.35 7.96
C VAL A 117 33.75 6.53 6.72
N GLN A 118 33.23 5.32 6.93
CA GLN A 118 32.86 4.40 5.87
C GLN A 118 31.40 3.98 6.01
N LEU A 119 30.67 4.05 4.91
CA LEU A 119 29.30 3.57 4.80
C LEU A 119 29.32 2.20 4.13
N HIS A 120 28.66 1.24 4.76
CA HIS A 120 28.46 -0.10 4.27
C HIS A 120 26.98 -0.37 4.00
N ILE A 121 26.70 -1.06 2.90
CA ILE A 121 25.38 -1.59 2.56
C ILE A 121 25.54 -3.08 2.30
N ASP A 122 24.72 -3.89 2.98
CA ASP A 122 24.70 -5.35 2.82
C ASP A 122 26.10 -5.98 3.02
N GLY A 123 26.84 -5.44 3.99
CA GLY A 123 28.20 -5.86 4.35
C GLY A 123 29.33 -5.26 3.48
N GLU A 124 29.03 -4.66 2.34
CA GLU A 124 30.01 -4.13 1.39
C GLU A 124 30.22 -2.62 1.57
N ILE A 125 31.44 -2.13 1.36
CA ILE A 125 31.76 -0.70 1.44
C ILE A 125 31.21 -0.02 0.19
N VAL A 126 30.30 0.95 0.37
CA VAL A 126 29.71 1.74 -0.72
C VAL A 126 30.24 3.16 -0.78
N ALA A 127 30.77 3.69 0.33
CA ALA A 127 31.35 5.02 0.36
C ALA A 127 32.37 5.15 1.48
N GLU A 128 33.41 5.94 1.26
CA GLU A 128 34.41 6.30 2.25
C GLU A 128 34.74 7.78 2.16
N LYS A 129 34.93 8.41 3.31
CA LYS A 129 35.34 9.80 3.41
C LYS A 129 36.49 9.94 4.41
N PRO A 130 37.67 10.41 3.97
CA PRO A 130 38.76 10.78 4.87
C PRO A 130 38.38 11.98 5.74
N VAL A 131 38.74 11.94 7.02
CA VAL A 131 38.47 12.97 8.03
C VAL A 131 39.67 13.16 8.96
N SER A 132 39.72 14.28 9.66
CA SER A 132 40.80 14.60 10.58
C SER A 132 40.35 14.42 12.02
N SER A 133 41.14 13.69 12.80
CA SER A 133 40.87 13.54 14.23
C SER A 133 40.80 14.89 14.96
N SER A 134 39.77 15.04 15.81
CA SER A 134 39.62 16.15 16.75
C SER A 134 40.55 16.02 17.97
N PHE A 135 41.09 14.83 18.22
CA PHE A 135 41.93 14.54 19.37
C PHE A 135 43.33 15.15 19.22
N CYS A 136 43.66 16.11 20.08
CA CYS A 136 45.03 16.59 20.25
C CYS A 136 45.68 15.81 21.42
N LYS A 137 46.77 15.09 21.14
CA LYS A 137 47.62 14.33 22.08
C LYS A 137 48.19 15.10 23.29
N GLY A 138 47.79 16.35 23.52
CA GLY A 138 48.26 17.23 24.61
C GLY A 138 47.17 17.81 25.51
N SER A 139 45.89 17.55 25.27
CA SER A 139 44.78 18.09 26.08
C SER A 139 44.30 17.06 27.10
N MET A 140 44.79 17.16 28.34
CA MET A 140 44.32 16.39 29.50
C MET A 140 42.95 16.88 30.02
N SER A 141 41.96 17.03 29.13
CA SER A 141 40.58 17.30 29.55
C SER A 141 39.83 15.97 29.72
N ASN A 142 39.75 15.50 30.97
CA ASN A 142 39.09 14.26 31.39
C ASN A 142 37.55 14.24 31.20
N SER A 143 36.96 15.18 30.48
CA SER A 143 35.54 15.14 30.15
C SER A 143 35.34 14.47 28.78
N ARG A 144 35.27 13.14 28.77
CA ARG A 144 34.79 12.40 27.59
C ARG A 144 33.35 12.81 27.32
N THR A 145 33.12 13.58 26.27
CA THR A 145 31.78 13.95 25.84
C THR A 145 31.01 12.69 25.44
N LYS A 146 29.87 12.45 26.08
CA LYS A 146 29.00 11.31 25.76
C LYS A 146 28.03 11.72 24.67
N ILE A 147 28.16 11.14 23.49
CA ILE A 147 27.25 11.37 22.38
C ILE A 147 26.16 10.30 22.41
N THR A 148 24.93 10.71 22.19
CA THR A 148 23.83 9.76 22.00
C THR A 148 23.40 9.77 20.54
N LEU A 149 23.45 8.62 19.88
CA LEU A 149 22.80 8.41 18.58
C LEU A 149 21.32 8.14 18.81
N VAL A 150 20.45 8.89 18.16
CA VAL A 150 18.99 8.81 18.31
C VAL A 150 18.35 8.71 16.93
N GLY A 151 17.49 7.72 16.72
CA GLY A 151 16.74 7.59 15.48
C GLY A 151 15.61 8.61 15.37
N SER A 152 15.22 8.94 14.14
CA SER A 152 14.22 9.97 13.87
C SER A 152 12.78 9.45 13.94
N ASN A 153 11.83 10.38 14.01
CA ASN A 153 10.40 10.10 13.95
C ASN A 153 9.91 9.67 12.56
N MET A 154 10.81 9.45 11.60
CA MET A 154 10.46 8.91 10.30
C MET A 154 9.84 7.53 10.44
N GLN A 155 8.94 7.21 9.52
CA GLN A 155 8.31 5.91 9.51
C GLN A 155 9.26 4.86 8.96
N GLY A 156 9.87 4.13 9.88
CA GLY A 156 10.78 3.03 9.58
C GLY A 156 10.93 2.09 10.77
N TYR A 157 11.46 0.92 10.46
CA TYR A 157 11.69 -0.15 11.42
C TYR A 157 13.16 -0.54 11.41
N VAL A 158 13.64 -0.96 12.58
CA VAL A 158 15.01 -1.41 12.77
C VAL A 158 15.01 -2.81 13.36
N HIS A 159 15.97 -3.62 12.93
CA HIS A 159 16.24 -4.94 13.46
C HIS A 159 17.74 -5.13 13.71
N ASP A 160 18.06 -5.86 14.78
CA ASP A 160 19.42 -6.25 15.18
C ASP A 160 20.45 -5.11 15.21
N ALA A 161 20.09 -3.93 15.74
CA ALA A 161 21.06 -2.85 15.84
C ALA A 161 22.09 -3.07 16.95
N LYS A 162 23.38 -2.90 16.62
CA LYS A 162 24.50 -3.06 17.54
C LYS A 162 25.59 -2.03 17.29
N ILE A 163 26.27 -1.65 18.38
CA ILE A 163 27.58 -1.00 18.32
C ILE A 163 28.64 -2.10 18.48
N LEU A 164 29.52 -2.20 17.50
CA LEU A 164 30.63 -3.15 17.45
C LEU A 164 31.96 -2.38 17.54
N PRO A 165 32.98 -2.93 18.22
CA PRO A 165 34.33 -2.39 18.12
C PRO A 165 34.90 -2.58 16.71
N LEU A 166 35.87 -1.74 16.32
CA LEU A 166 36.41 -1.73 14.95
C LEU A 166 37.12 -3.03 14.52
N ASN A 167 37.48 -3.90 15.45
CA ASN A 167 38.09 -5.20 15.15
C ASN A 167 37.07 -6.24 14.66
N LEU A 168 35.76 -6.00 14.84
CA LEU A 168 34.70 -6.88 14.36
C LEU A 168 34.26 -6.50 12.94
N SER A 169 33.99 -7.52 12.14
CA SER A 169 33.56 -7.38 10.75
C SER A 169 32.07 -7.02 10.65
N ILE A 170 31.76 -5.95 9.92
CA ILE A 170 30.39 -5.56 9.56
C ILE A 170 29.74 -6.64 8.68
N LYS A 171 30.53 -7.27 7.81
CA LYS A 171 30.08 -8.35 6.93
C LYS A 171 29.66 -9.60 7.71
N ASP A 172 30.32 -9.87 8.83
CA ASP A 172 29.94 -11.01 9.69
C ASP A 172 28.62 -10.72 10.41
N HIS A 173 28.38 -9.46 10.79
CA HIS A 173 27.12 -9.02 11.38
C HIS A 173 25.97 -9.13 10.38
N TYR A 174 26.19 -8.75 9.12
CA TYR A 174 25.20 -8.84 8.04
C TYR A 174 24.59 -10.25 7.92
N HIS A 175 25.38 -11.31 8.09
CA HIS A 175 24.90 -12.69 7.95
C HIS A 175 24.27 -13.31 9.21
N LYS A 176 24.36 -12.66 10.37
CA LYS A 176 24.10 -13.33 11.66
C LYS A 176 22.62 -13.55 11.97
N ASP A 177 21.79 -12.53 11.77
CA ASP A 177 20.34 -12.60 12.03
C ASP A 177 19.62 -11.65 11.06
N PRO A 178 19.30 -12.11 9.84
CA PRO A 178 18.56 -11.31 8.87
C PRO A 178 17.08 -11.22 9.28
N PRO A 179 16.44 -10.04 9.12
CA PRO A 179 15.03 -9.86 9.43
C PRO A 179 14.15 -10.70 8.52
N LEU A 180 12.93 -10.96 8.98
CA LEU A 180 11.96 -11.81 8.30
C LEU A 180 10.93 -10.97 7.53
N LEU A 181 10.41 -11.54 6.46
CA LEU A 181 9.29 -10.98 5.70
C LEU A 181 8.34 -12.07 5.22
N LEU A 182 7.07 -11.71 5.10
CA LEU A 182 6.02 -12.57 4.56
C LEU A 182 5.88 -12.31 3.06
N SER A 183 5.79 -13.37 2.26
CA SER A 183 5.63 -13.27 0.81
C SER A 183 4.68 -14.32 0.26
N ILE A 184 4.05 -14.03 -0.88
CA ILE A 184 3.25 -14.99 -1.64
C ILE A 184 4.16 -15.65 -2.67
N ASP A 185 4.21 -16.97 -2.67
CA ASP A 185 4.92 -17.73 -3.70
C ASP A 185 4.14 -17.67 -5.01
N THR A 186 4.59 -16.80 -5.91
CA THR A 186 3.93 -16.59 -7.20
C THR A 186 3.89 -17.82 -8.09
N SER A 187 4.76 -18.83 -7.85
CA SER A 187 4.68 -20.10 -8.58
C SER A 187 3.42 -20.90 -8.27
N SER A 188 2.85 -20.73 -7.07
CA SER A 188 1.58 -21.32 -6.66
C SER A 188 0.38 -20.70 -7.39
N ALA A 189 0.52 -19.48 -7.90
CA ALA A 189 -0.50 -18.75 -8.63
C ALA A 189 -0.49 -19.02 -10.14
N SER A 190 0.29 -20.00 -10.63
CA SER A 190 0.45 -20.29 -12.07
C SER A 190 -0.85 -20.65 -12.81
N GLU A 191 -1.91 -21.05 -12.10
CA GLU A 191 -3.23 -21.32 -12.66
C GLU A 191 -4.11 -20.07 -12.86
N ILE A 192 -3.65 -18.90 -12.39
CA ILE A 192 -4.38 -17.63 -12.42
C ILE A 192 -3.89 -16.81 -13.62
N GLU A 193 -4.83 -16.41 -14.49
CA GLU A 193 -4.50 -15.52 -15.62
C GLU A 193 -4.37 -14.08 -15.12
N GLU A 194 -3.34 -13.36 -15.54
CA GLU A 194 -3.21 -11.92 -15.30
C GLU A 194 -3.78 -11.16 -16.50
N ASP A 195 -4.79 -10.32 -16.26
CA ASP A 195 -5.34 -9.43 -17.28
C ASP A 195 -4.36 -8.26 -17.56
N SER A 196 -4.57 -7.51 -18.66
CA SER A 196 -3.68 -6.41 -19.07
C SER A 196 -3.59 -5.25 -18.06
N ASP A 197 -4.47 -5.21 -17.07
CA ASP A 197 -4.52 -4.24 -15.98
C ASP A 197 -3.81 -4.74 -14.70
N GLY A 198 -3.12 -5.88 -14.74
CA GLY A 198 -2.44 -6.49 -13.60
C GLY A 198 -3.39 -7.14 -12.59
N VAL A 199 -4.67 -7.27 -12.94
CA VAL A 199 -5.70 -7.91 -12.11
C VAL A 199 -5.71 -9.40 -12.38
N TRP A 200 -5.72 -10.19 -11.32
CA TRP A 200 -5.89 -11.64 -11.39
C TRP A 200 -7.30 -11.98 -11.84
N SER A 201 -7.39 -12.52 -13.05
CA SER A 201 -8.62 -12.86 -13.74
C SER A 201 -8.80 -14.36 -13.74
N ILE A 202 -9.89 -14.81 -13.12
CA ILE A 202 -10.18 -16.24 -13.06
C ILE A 202 -11.23 -16.54 -14.12
N VAL A 203 -10.74 -16.76 -15.34
CA VAL A 203 -11.56 -16.95 -16.52
C VAL A 203 -12.39 -18.21 -16.41
N GLY A 204 -13.69 -18.07 -16.64
CA GLY A 204 -14.64 -19.10 -16.30
C GLY A 204 -15.80 -19.33 -17.27
N GLY A 205 -15.90 -20.55 -17.81
CA GLY A 205 -17.14 -21.08 -18.40
C GLY A 205 -18.11 -21.58 -17.30
N LYS A 206 -19.30 -22.10 -17.65
CA LYS A 206 -20.34 -22.54 -16.67
C LYS A 206 -19.87 -23.49 -15.53
N ALA A 207 -18.70 -24.13 -15.68
CA ALA A 207 -18.06 -24.99 -14.66
C ALA A 207 -17.05 -24.26 -13.73
N SER A 208 -16.74 -22.99 -13.99
CA SER A 208 -15.69 -22.24 -13.28
C SER A 208 -16.09 -21.74 -11.91
N CYS A 209 -17.39 -21.65 -11.64
CA CYS A 209 -17.96 -21.36 -10.33
C CYS A 209 -17.77 -22.54 -9.36
N ARG A 210 -16.81 -23.43 -9.59
CA ARG A 210 -16.37 -24.52 -8.71
C ARG A 210 -14.84 -24.59 -8.60
N ARG A 211 -14.11 -23.64 -9.20
CA ARG A 211 -12.65 -23.61 -9.13
C ARG A 211 -12.20 -23.20 -7.74
N ILE A 212 -11.25 -23.97 -7.24
CA ILE A 212 -10.50 -23.73 -6.02
C ILE A 212 -9.07 -23.53 -6.50
N PHE A 213 -8.44 -22.42 -6.14
CA PHE A 213 -7.01 -22.25 -6.34
C PHE A 213 -6.32 -22.12 -5.00
N SER A 214 -5.05 -22.49 -4.98
CA SER A 214 -4.23 -22.47 -3.78
C SER A 214 -3.17 -21.39 -3.92
N LEU A 215 -2.98 -20.60 -2.87
CA LEU A 215 -1.86 -19.69 -2.74
C LEU A 215 -1.00 -20.16 -1.60
N ASP A 216 0.29 -20.27 -1.88
CA ASP A 216 1.28 -20.58 -0.86
C ASP A 216 1.89 -19.28 -0.34
N VAL A 217 1.89 -19.13 0.98
CA VAL A 217 2.53 -18.05 1.69
C VAL A 217 3.81 -18.59 2.30
N VAL A 218 4.91 -17.88 2.09
CA VAL A 218 6.24 -18.27 2.54
C VAL A 218 6.84 -17.19 3.42
N LEU A 219 7.48 -17.60 4.50
CA LEU A 219 8.31 -16.73 5.33
C LEU A 219 9.74 -16.75 4.79
N LEU A 220 10.21 -15.58 4.37
CA LEU A 220 11.55 -15.38 3.84
C LEU A 220 12.39 -14.59 4.84
N ASN A 221 13.71 -14.73 4.77
CA ASN A 221 14.64 -13.76 5.35
C ASN A 221 14.91 -12.61 4.36
N ALA A 222 15.65 -11.59 4.80
CA ALA A 222 16.08 -10.47 3.97
C ALA A 222 16.87 -10.90 2.71
N PHE A 223 17.45 -12.10 2.69
CA PHE A 223 18.14 -12.66 1.52
C PHE A 223 17.20 -13.35 0.53
N GLY A 224 15.88 -13.35 0.79
CA GLY A 224 14.88 -14.04 -0.02
C GLY A 224 14.89 -15.56 0.14
N GLN A 225 15.54 -16.09 1.18
CA GLN A 225 15.61 -17.52 1.45
C GLN A 225 14.47 -17.94 2.38
N PRO A 226 13.79 -19.07 2.12
CA PRO A 226 12.78 -19.62 3.02
C PRO A 226 13.35 -19.93 4.41
N VAL A 227 12.62 -19.55 5.45
CA VAL A 227 13.01 -19.76 6.85
C VAL A 227 12.09 -20.76 7.51
N ASN A 228 12.67 -21.81 8.11
CA ASN A 228 11.93 -22.80 8.88
C ASN A 228 11.70 -22.33 10.34
N LYS A 229 10.84 -21.32 10.51
CA LYS A 229 10.34 -20.86 11.82
C LYS A 229 8.84 -21.16 11.91
N GLU A 230 8.39 -21.65 13.06
CA GLU A 230 6.98 -21.92 13.30
C GLU A 230 6.25 -20.61 13.62
N VAL A 231 5.50 -20.12 12.64
CA VAL A 231 4.73 -18.88 12.76
C VAL A 231 3.28 -19.18 12.40
N GLU A 232 2.36 -18.59 13.15
CA GLU A 232 0.94 -18.60 12.83
C GLU A 232 0.62 -17.45 11.87
N ILE A 233 -0.16 -17.74 10.84
CA ILE A 233 -0.59 -16.81 9.80
C ILE A 233 -2.12 -16.81 9.76
N THR A 234 -2.71 -15.64 9.82
CA THR A 234 -4.13 -15.42 9.54
C THR A 234 -4.31 -14.94 8.12
N ALA A 235 -5.46 -15.27 7.53
CA ALA A 235 -5.79 -14.85 6.18
C ALA A 235 -7.22 -14.29 6.14
N ALA A 236 -7.37 -13.10 5.57
CA ALA A 236 -8.62 -12.38 5.47
C ALA A 236 -8.89 -11.96 4.02
N LEU A 237 -10.16 -12.02 3.61
CA LEU A 237 -10.59 -11.54 2.30
C LEU A 237 -11.07 -10.10 2.43
N LEU A 238 -10.49 -9.20 1.65
CA LEU A 238 -10.77 -7.77 1.65
C LEU A 238 -11.30 -7.34 0.28
N TYR A 239 -12.18 -6.34 0.24
CA TYR A 239 -12.47 -5.65 -1.01
C TYR A 239 -11.28 -4.76 -1.40
N ALA A 240 -10.87 -4.83 -2.67
CA ALA A 240 -9.66 -4.16 -3.15
C ALA A 240 -9.84 -2.65 -3.39
N ASP A 241 -11.03 -2.09 -3.23
CA ASP A 241 -11.28 -0.64 -3.37
C ASP A 241 -11.19 0.11 -2.04
N ASN A 242 -11.69 -0.51 -0.96
CA ASN A 242 -11.84 0.14 0.35
C ASN A 242 -11.12 -0.61 1.49
N GLY A 243 -10.54 -1.79 1.22
CA GLY A 243 -9.86 -2.62 2.23
C GLY A 243 -10.80 -3.23 3.28
N SER A 244 -12.12 -3.11 3.14
CA SER A 244 -13.07 -3.63 4.12
C SER A 244 -13.18 -5.15 4.01
N LEU A 245 -13.44 -5.82 5.14
CA LEU A 245 -13.61 -7.26 5.16
C LEU A 245 -14.81 -7.68 4.28
N VAL A 246 -14.65 -8.76 3.52
CA VAL A 246 -15.76 -9.37 2.78
C VAL A 246 -16.67 -10.10 3.76
N GLU A 247 -17.95 -9.77 3.70
CA GLU A 247 -18.96 -10.35 4.58
C GLU A 247 -19.11 -11.87 4.36
N LYS A 248 -19.47 -12.57 5.43
CA LYS A 248 -19.71 -14.02 5.37
C LYS A 248 -20.89 -14.31 4.45
N THR A 249 -20.75 -15.33 3.60
CA THR A 249 -21.85 -15.78 2.76
C THR A 249 -22.96 -16.39 3.62
N SER A 250 -24.22 -16.18 3.22
CA SER A 250 -25.42 -16.74 3.88
C SER A 250 -25.42 -18.27 3.99
N ASP A 251 -24.57 -18.96 3.23
CA ASP A 251 -24.62 -20.40 3.02
C ASP A 251 -23.73 -21.15 4.05
N GLY A 252 -23.08 -20.41 4.95
CA GLY A 252 -22.25 -20.96 6.02
C GLY A 252 -20.88 -21.50 5.57
N GLU A 253 -20.64 -21.64 4.27
CA GLU A 253 -19.37 -22.13 3.73
C GLU A 253 -18.34 -21.00 3.57
N ALA A 254 -17.15 -21.19 4.16
CA ALA A 254 -16.07 -20.21 4.10
C ALA A 254 -15.45 -20.10 2.69
N PRO A 255 -15.28 -18.88 2.15
CA PRO A 255 -14.65 -18.69 0.83
C PRO A 255 -13.14 -18.92 0.86
N LEU A 256 -12.49 -18.78 2.02
CA LEU A 256 -11.06 -18.97 2.20
C LEU A 256 -10.82 -20.08 3.23
N LEU A 257 -10.01 -21.06 2.85
CA LEU A 257 -9.68 -22.23 3.67
C LEU A 257 -8.16 -22.33 3.87
N THR A 258 -7.74 -22.81 5.02
CA THR A 258 -6.37 -23.28 5.26
C THR A 258 -6.34 -24.80 5.29
N SER A 259 -5.26 -25.40 4.79
CA SER A 259 -5.01 -26.84 4.86
C SER A 259 -3.90 -27.14 5.86
N TYR A 260 -4.18 -27.98 6.85
CA TYR A 260 -3.20 -28.48 7.81
C TYR A 260 -3.35 -30.00 7.96
N ASP A 261 -2.25 -30.75 7.79
CA ASP A 261 -2.24 -32.23 7.78
C ASP A 261 -3.31 -32.86 6.87
N GLY A 262 -3.57 -32.23 5.72
CA GLY A 262 -4.57 -32.69 4.75
C GLY A 262 -6.02 -32.44 5.15
N ILE A 263 -6.27 -31.73 6.26
CA ILE A 263 -7.61 -31.32 6.70
C ILE A 263 -7.79 -29.82 6.42
N GLU A 264 -8.92 -29.47 5.79
CA GLU A 264 -9.28 -28.10 5.44
C GLU A 264 -10.13 -27.45 6.53
N PHE A 265 -9.81 -26.21 6.90
CA PHE A 265 -10.55 -25.43 7.88
C PHE A 265 -10.78 -24.00 7.38
N PRO A 266 -11.90 -23.36 7.72
CA PRO A 266 -12.06 -21.92 7.52
C PRO A 266 -10.92 -21.11 8.13
N THR A 267 -10.36 -20.15 7.40
CA THR A 267 -9.22 -19.35 7.90
C THR A 267 -9.56 -18.44 9.08
N TYR A 268 -10.84 -18.13 9.28
CA TYR A 268 -11.31 -17.34 10.41
C TYR A 268 -11.48 -18.15 11.71
N ASP A 269 -11.50 -19.49 11.63
CA ASP A 269 -11.68 -20.33 12.82
C ASP A 269 -10.40 -20.45 13.63
N ARG A 270 -9.25 -20.51 12.94
CA ARG A 270 -7.94 -20.60 13.58
C ARG A 270 -6.82 -20.11 12.65
N PRO A 271 -5.75 -19.51 13.20
CA PRO A 271 -4.53 -19.24 12.45
C PRO A 271 -3.92 -20.53 11.86
N SER A 272 -3.31 -20.41 10.69
CA SER A 272 -2.58 -21.49 10.03
C SER A 272 -1.11 -21.47 10.45
N LYS A 273 -0.53 -22.62 10.82
CA LYS A 273 0.91 -22.69 11.09
C LYS A 273 1.69 -22.81 9.78
N LEU A 274 2.80 -22.08 9.68
CA LEU A 274 3.81 -22.30 8.65
C LEU A 274 4.55 -23.61 8.95
N LEU A 275 4.47 -24.56 8.02
CA LEU A 275 5.24 -25.80 8.04
C LEU A 275 6.43 -25.63 7.10
N ASN A 276 7.66 -25.80 7.61
CA ASN A 276 8.88 -25.54 6.84
C ASN A 276 8.91 -24.14 6.20
N GLY A 277 8.36 -23.14 6.90
CA GLY A 277 8.28 -21.77 6.41
C GLY A 277 7.17 -21.51 5.39
N ARG A 278 6.26 -22.47 5.13
CA ARG A 278 5.19 -22.36 4.13
C ARG A 278 3.81 -22.71 4.71
N ALA A 279 2.78 -22.00 4.29
CA ALA A 279 1.37 -22.39 4.48
C ALA A 279 0.60 -22.24 3.18
N SER A 280 -0.37 -23.13 2.95
CA SER A 280 -1.20 -23.12 1.74
C SER A 280 -2.64 -22.74 2.07
N PHE A 281 -3.17 -21.79 1.31
CA PHE A 281 -4.50 -21.24 1.49
C PHE A 281 -5.31 -21.43 0.21
N LYS A 282 -6.52 -21.96 0.34
CA LYS A 282 -7.41 -22.27 -0.78
C LYS A 282 -8.55 -21.25 -0.86
N LEU A 283 -8.71 -20.62 -2.02
CA LEU A 283 -9.84 -19.73 -2.28
C LEU A 283 -10.91 -20.42 -3.16
N LYS A 284 -12.13 -20.50 -2.62
CA LYS A 284 -13.34 -21.00 -3.30
C LYS A 284 -14.11 -19.84 -3.94
N ILE A 285 -13.81 -19.54 -5.21
CA ILE A 285 -14.41 -18.42 -5.95
C ILE A 285 -15.93 -18.59 -6.16
N SER A 286 -16.38 -19.85 -6.17
CA SER A 286 -17.79 -20.22 -6.24
C SER A 286 -18.66 -19.43 -5.26
N GLN A 287 -18.13 -19.20 -4.06
CA GLN A 287 -18.78 -18.52 -2.96
C GLN A 287 -18.78 -16.99 -3.11
N LEU A 288 -17.89 -16.43 -3.95
CA LEU A 288 -17.75 -14.99 -4.15
C LEU A 288 -18.52 -14.51 -5.39
N SER A 289 -18.49 -15.29 -6.48
CA SER A 289 -18.93 -14.82 -7.81
C SER A 289 -20.40 -14.40 -7.95
N SER A 290 -21.31 -14.82 -7.05
CA SER A 290 -22.74 -14.46 -7.13
C SER A 290 -23.18 -13.34 -6.19
N LYS A 291 -22.35 -12.94 -5.22
CA LYS A 291 -22.75 -12.05 -4.10
C LYS A 291 -21.93 -10.76 -4.00
N CYS A 292 -21.05 -10.52 -4.97
CA CYS A 292 -19.95 -9.57 -4.85
C CYS A 292 -19.96 -8.43 -5.89
N ASP A 293 -21.04 -8.27 -6.66
CA ASP A 293 -21.28 -7.15 -7.59
C ASP A 293 -20.08 -6.77 -8.49
N ASN A 294 -19.35 -7.76 -9.00
CA ASN A 294 -18.13 -7.56 -9.82
C ASN A 294 -17.02 -6.72 -9.15
N ARG A 295 -17.05 -6.56 -7.81
CA ARG A 295 -15.98 -5.90 -7.07
C ARG A 295 -14.70 -6.75 -7.11
N LEU A 296 -13.57 -6.08 -6.93
CA LEU A 296 -12.27 -6.73 -6.84
C LEU A 296 -11.97 -7.10 -5.38
N PHE A 297 -11.18 -8.15 -5.19
CA PHE A 297 -10.84 -8.70 -3.88
C PHE A 297 -9.33 -8.86 -3.73
N CYS A 298 -8.81 -8.70 -2.52
CA CYS A 298 -7.46 -9.13 -2.18
C CYS A 298 -7.52 -10.08 -1.00
N ILE A 299 -6.57 -11.01 -0.93
CA ILE A 299 -6.34 -11.82 0.25
C ILE A 299 -5.20 -11.16 1.02
N ARG A 300 -5.46 -10.77 2.27
CA ARG A 300 -4.45 -10.32 3.21
C ARG A 300 -3.98 -11.50 4.04
N PHE A 301 -2.67 -11.72 4.07
CA PHE A 301 -2.01 -12.64 4.97
C PHE A 301 -1.21 -11.84 6.00
N GLU A 302 -1.32 -12.19 7.28
CA GLU A 302 -0.69 -11.44 8.35
C GLU A 302 -0.23 -12.38 9.49
N VAL A 303 0.78 -11.96 10.24
CA VAL A 303 1.18 -12.62 11.49
C VAL A 303 0.41 -11.98 12.66
N PRO A 304 -0.62 -12.63 13.26
CA PRO A 304 -1.50 -11.99 14.23
C PRO A 304 -0.84 -11.57 15.54
N LYS A 305 0.32 -12.15 15.90
CA LYS A 305 1.10 -11.72 17.08
C LYS A 305 1.94 -10.48 16.83
N LEU A 306 2.10 -10.08 15.57
CA LEU A 306 3.03 -9.04 15.10
C LEU A 306 2.30 -8.05 14.18
N VAL A 307 1.06 -7.73 14.54
CA VAL A 307 0.23 -6.77 13.81
C VAL A 307 0.88 -5.39 13.87
N GLY A 308 0.88 -4.70 12.72
CA GLY A 308 1.46 -3.36 12.56
C GLY A 308 2.83 -3.34 11.88
N PHE A 309 3.47 -4.49 11.68
CA PHE A 309 4.69 -4.60 10.89
C PHE A 309 4.39 -4.90 9.42
N PRO A 310 4.64 -3.96 8.49
CA PRO A 310 4.24 -4.07 7.08
C PRO A 310 4.92 -5.22 6.34
N PHE A 311 6.15 -5.58 6.74
CA PHE A 311 6.90 -6.67 6.14
C PHE A 311 6.43 -8.05 6.62
N LEU A 312 5.57 -8.14 7.65
CA LEU A 312 4.92 -9.38 8.10
C LEU A 312 3.45 -9.46 7.66
N GLU A 313 3.07 -8.58 6.73
CA GLU A 313 1.79 -8.55 6.06
C GLU A 313 2.03 -8.64 4.55
N VAL A 314 1.22 -9.43 3.84
CA VAL A 314 1.27 -9.47 2.37
C VAL A 314 -0.13 -9.55 1.80
N LEU A 315 -0.36 -8.76 0.76
CA LEU A 315 -1.62 -8.73 0.01
C LEU A 315 -1.42 -9.48 -1.31
N SER A 316 -2.40 -10.28 -1.70
CA SER A 316 -2.47 -10.79 -3.07
C SER A 316 -2.73 -9.65 -4.04
N TYR A 317 -2.46 -9.88 -5.33
CA TYR A 317 -2.98 -9.03 -6.39
C TYR A 317 -4.51 -8.97 -6.33
N PRO A 318 -5.13 -7.89 -6.83
CA PRO A 318 -6.57 -7.79 -6.94
C PRO A 318 -7.12 -8.93 -7.80
N ILE A 319 -8.16 -9.59 -7.31
CA ILE A 319 -8.81 -10.75 -7.92
C ILE A 319 -10.18 -10.32 -8.43
N ARG A 320 -10.43 -10.53 -9.72
CA ARG A 320 -11.73 -10.33 -10.36
C ARG A 320 -12.56 -11.60 -10.22
N CYS A 321 -13.74 -11.47 -9.61
CA CYS A 321 -14.72 -12.55 -9.62
C CYS A 321 -15.23 -12.79 -11.05
N ILE A 322 -15.28 -14.07 -11.44
CA ILE A 322 -15.65 -14.62 -12.75
C ILE A 322 -16.57 -13.71 -13.56
N SER A 323 -16.03 -13.08 -14.61
CA SER A 323 -16.84 -12.41 -15.63
C SER A 323 -17.63 -13.46 -16.42
N ARG A 324 -18.97 -13.44 -16.31
CA ARG A 324 -19.85 -14.14 -17.25
C ARG A 324 -19.91 -13.38 -18.57
N THR A 325 -18.82 -13.30 -19.32
CA THR A 325 -18.76 -13.14 -20.79
C THR A 325 -17.35 -12.74 -21.24
N ARG A 326 -16.61 -13.69 -21.82
CA ARG A 326 -15.72 -13.35 -22.94
C ARG A 326 -16.59 -13.46 -24.20
N THR A 327 -17.33 -12.40 -24.53
CA THR A 327 -17.61 -12.17 -25.95
C THR A 327 -16.26 -11.77 -26.53
N ILE A 328 -15.63 -12.69 -27.26
CA ILE A 328 -14.51 -12.35 -28.13
C ILE A 328 -15.09 -11.37 -29.16
N ARG A 329 -15.05 -10.07 -28.87
CA ARG A 329 -15.08 -9.04 -29.90
C ARG A 329 -13.65 -8.92 -30.36
N THR A 330 -13.32 -9.71 -31.38
CA THR A 330 -12.23 -9.42 -32.29
C THR A 330 -12.42 -7.98 -32.78
N PHE A 331 -11.74 -7.02 -32.17
CA PHE A 331 -11.36 -5.80 -32.87
C PHE A 331 -10.16 -6.16 -33.75
N SER A 332 -10.41 -6.97 -34.77
CA SER A 332 -9.49 -7.09 -35.89
C SER A 332 -9.60 -5.78 -36.67
N VAL A 333 -8.65 -4.87 -36.46
CA VAL A 333 -8.37 -3.81 -37.43
C VAL A 333 -8.02 -4.52 -38.75
N PRO A 334 -8.76 -4.31 -39.86
CA PRO A 334 -8.39 -4.91 -41.12
C PRO A 334 -7.19 -4.13 -41.65
N PHE A 335 -5.98 -4.60 -41.36
CA PHE A 335 -4.81 -4.14 -42.09
C PHE A 335 -4.95 -4.68 -43.52
N LYS A 336 -5.29 -3.78 -44.45
CA LYS A 336 -5.35 -4.06 -45.88
C LYS A 336 -4.03 -4.69 -46.33
N ARG A 337 -4.07 -5.98 -46.66
CA ARG A 337 -3.04 -6.62 -47.49
C ARG A 337 -3.35 -6.27 -48.95
N THR A 338 -2.43 -5.58 -49.60
CA THR A 338 -2.38 -5.48 -51.07
C THR A 338 -1.34 -6.48 -51.58
N PRO A 339 -1.62 -7.25 -52.64
CA PRO A 339 -0.85 -8.43 -53.02
C PRO A 339 0.30 -8.09 -53.98
N ALA A 340 1.40 -8.82 -53.86
CA ALA A 340 2.38 -8.98 -54.94
C ALA A 340 2.82 -10.45 -55.04
N ALA A 341 2.86 -10.92 -56.28
CA ALA A 341 2.93 -12.29 -56.73
C ALA A 341 4.32 -12.94 -56.62
N ILE A 342 4.32 -14.22 -56.22
CA ILE A 342 5.03 -15.39 -56.77
C ILE A 342 6.45 -15.17 -57.39
N HIS A 343 7.50 -15.72 -56.77
CA HIS A 343 8.19 -16.98 -57.18
C HIS A 343 9.45 -17.29 -56.33
N PRO A 344 9.88 -18.57 -56.24
CA PRO A 344 10.84 -19.08 -55.23
C PRO A 344 12.22 -19.42 -55.80
N THR A 345 13.29 -19.41 -54.98
CA THR A 345 14.44 -20.36 -55.06
C THR A 345 15.48 -20.19 -53.94
N ASN A 346 16.04 -21.35 -53.54
CA ASN A 346 17.23 -21.69 -52.73
C ASN A 346 18.34 -20.66 -52.46
N GLY A 347 19.04 -20.83 -51.32
CA GLY A 347 20.49 -20.57 -51.24
C GLY A 347 21.05 -20.14 -49.86
N SER A 348 21.73 -21.07 -49.22
CA SER A 348 22.79 -21.01 -48.17
C SER A 348 23.56 -19.70 -47.84
N GLN A 349 23.98 -19.62 -46.56
CA GLN A 349 25.19 -18.96 -45.97
C GLN A 349 25.20 -17.41 -46.00
N SER A 350 25.77 -16.62 -45.09
CA SER A 350 26.56 -16.73 -43.83
C SER A 350 26.74 -15.29 -43.27
N CYS A 351 27.12 -15.15 -41.98
CA CYS A 351 27.89 -14.05 -41.30
C CYS A 351 27.57 -12.55 -41.60
N GLY A 352 27.55 -11.59 -40.65
CA GLY A 352 27.85 -11.51 -39.22
C GLY A 352 27.85 -10.03 -38.74
N PHE A 353 27.82 -9.84 -37.40
CA PHE A 353 28.13 -8.64 -36.57
C PHE A 353 27.20 -7.41 -36.68
N ASP A 354 26.38 -7.06 -35.67
CA ASP A 354 26.60 -6.42 -34.33
C ASP A 354 25.92 -5.02 -34.42
N ASP A 355 25.18 -4.43 -33.47
CA ASP A 355 25.28 -4.32 -32.00
C ASP A 355 23.94 -3.75 -31.45
N GLY A 356 23.66 -3.88 -30.14
CA GLY A 356 22.64 -3.09 -29.43
C GLY A 356 21.70 -3.82 -28.46
N SER A 357 22.25 -4.57 -27.51
CA SER A 357 21.57 -5.40 -26.49
C SER A 357 20.94 -4.60 -25.32
N LEU A 358 19.68 -4.91 -24.97
CA LEU A 358 19.08 -4.70 -23.63
C LEU A 358 18.92 -6.07 -22.95
N LYS A 359 19.77 -6.37 -21.96
CA LYS A 359 19.71 -7.57 -21.13
C LYS A 359 18.94 -7.27 -19.83
N ILE A 360 17.81 -7.95 -19.65
CA ILE A 360 17.21 -8.20 -18.33
C ILE A 360 17.73 -9.56 -17.86
N HIS A 361 18.42 -9.57 -16.72
CA HIS A 361 19.00 -10.76 -16.11
C HIS A 361 17.91 -11.58 -15.41
N HIS A 362 17.60 -12.77 -15.95
CA HIS A 362 16.97 -13.86 -15.22
C HIS A 362 18.06 -14.85 -14.80
N ASN A 363 18.27 -15.01 -13.49
CA ASN A 363 19.08 -16.10 -12.95
C ASN A 363 18.18 -17.31 -12.70
N THR A 364 18.11 -18.21 -13.67
CA THR A 364 17.52 -19.55 -13.50
C THR A 364 18.68 -20.53 -13.31
N VAL A 365 18.85 -21.03 -12.07
CA VAL A 365 19.71 -22.20 -11.82
C VAL A 365 18.89 -23.45 -12.11
N LEU A 366 19.42 -24.25 -13.05
CA LEU A 366 18.92 -25.56 -13.43
C LEU A 366 19.31 -26.59 -12.36
N GLU A 367 18.34 -27.20 -11.68
CA GLU A 367 18.49 -28.54 -11.13
C GLU A 367 17.23 -29.39 -11.38
N ALA A 368 17.44 -30.70 -11.31
CA ALA A 368 16.88 -31.69 -12.22
C ALA A 368 15.40 -32.09 -12.00
N LYS A 369 14.75 -32.44 -13.11
CA LYS A 369 13.45 -33.12 -13.19
C LYS A 369 13.43 -34.41 -12.35
N PRO A 370 12.28 -34.71 -11.72
CA PRO A 370 11.69 -36.04 -11.75
C PRO A 370 10.41 -36.04 -12.60
N SER A 371 10.31 -37.04 -13.47
CA SER A 371 9.20 -37.33 -14.38
C SER A 371 7.86 -37.53 -13.65
N PRO A 372 6.71 -37.35 -14.33
CA PRO A 372 5.39 -37.53 -13.73
C PRO A 372 5.04 -39.02 -13.64
N SER A 373 4.60 -39.50 -12.47
CA SER A 373 4.15 -40.89 -12.31
C SER A 373 2.62 -41.03 -12.44
N SER A 374 2.24 -41.69 -13.53
CA SER A 374 1.14 -42.65 -13.73
C SER A 374 -0.29 -42.31 -13.27
N LYS A 375 -1.11 -42.04 -14.29
CA LYS A 375 -2.54 -42.39 -14.38
C LYS A 375 -2.83 -43.73 -13.68
N ARG A 376 -3.70 -43.74 -12.67
CA ARG A 376 -4.30 -44.99 -12.17
C ARG A 376 -5.68 -45.18 -12.80
N VAL A 377 -5.75 -46.26 -13.56
CA VAL A 377 -6.90 -46.85 -14.25
C VAL A 377 -7.98 -47.24 -13.24
N ARG A 378 -9.25 -46.94 -13.57
CA ARG A 378 -10.43 -47.51 -12.92
C ARG A 378 -10.42 -49.03 -13.15
N LEU A 379 -10.38 -49.81 -12.07
CA LEU A 379 -10.72 -51.23 -12.11
C LEU A 379 -12.17 -51.40 -11.67
N GLU A 380 -12.96 -51.86 -12.63
CA GLU A 380 -14.33 -52.34 -12.52
C GLU A 380 -14.33 -53.68 -11.77
N GLN A 381 -15.26 -53.87 -10.84
CA GLN A 381 -15.55 -55.19 -10.29
C GLN A 381 -17.07 -55.35 -10.13
N GLU A 382 -17.58 -56.35 -10.85
CA GLU A 382 -18.99 -56.75 -10.94
C GLU A 382 -19.51 -57.47 -9.68
N LYS A 383 -20.85 -57.59 -9.67
CA LYS A 383 -21.83 -57.91 -8.62
C LYS A 383 -21.83 -59.34 -8.04
N ILE A 384 -22.61 -59.46 -6.94
CA ILE A 384 -23.64 -60.48 -6.53
C ILE A 384 -23.36 -60.98 -5.09
N SER A 385 -24.20 -60.79 -4.06
CA SER A 385 -25.52 -61.39 -3.73
C SER A 385 -26.06 -60.70 -2.44
N ALA A 386 -27.32 -60.22 -2.36
CA ALA A 386 -28.61 -60.85 -2.03
C ALA A 386 -28.96 -60.95 -0.52
N MET A 387 -30.08 -60.28 -0.17
CA MET A 387 -31.10 -60.55 0.89
C MET A 387 -30.69 -60.37 2.38
N GLU A 388 -31.39 -59.62 3.25
CA GLU A 388 -32.81 -59.73 3.64
C GLU A 388 -33.56 -58.39 3.82
N GLN A 389 -34.86 -58.43 3.52
CA GLN A 389 -35.90 -57.45 3.87
C GLN A 389 -36.22 -57.50 5.36
N LEU A 390 -36.68 -56.37 5.92
CA LEU A 390 -37.85 -56.39 6.80
C LEU A 390 -38.65 -55.09 6.63
N ASP A 391 -39.93 -55.31 6.36
CA ASP A 391 -41.01 -54.37 6.10
C ASP A 391 -41.24 -53.33 7.20
N GLY A 392 -41.83 -52.22 6.78
CA GLY A 392 -42.39 -51.19 7.66
C GLY A 392 -43.02 -50.03 6.89
N GLU A 393 -43.91 -50.36 5.96
CA GLU A 393 -44.77 -49.40 5.25
C GLU A 393 -45.76 -48.72 6.22
N CYS A 394 -45.97 -47.40 6.08
CA CYS A 394 -47.29 -46.74 5.96
C CYS A 394 -47.21 -45.21 6.23
N SER A 395 -47.38 -44.43 5.16
CA SER A 395 -48.10 -43.13 5.16
C SER A 395 -49.62 -43.42 4.96
N PRO A 396 -50.61 -42.49 5.07
CA PRO A 396 -50.56 -41.03 4.83
C PRO A 396 -51.51 -40.13 5.68
N HIS A 397 -51.46 -38.82 5.41
CA HIS A 397 -52.36 -37.74 5.91
C HIS A 397 -53.87 -37.98 5.66
N PRO A 398 -54.79 -37.28 6.38
CA PRO A 398 -55.51 -36.14 5.76
C PRO A 398 -55.99 -35.00 6.71
N LEU A 399 -56.50 -33.93 6.07
CA LEU A 399 -57.02 -32.64 6.57
C LEU A 399 -58.12 -32.69 7.65
N THR A 400 -58.27 -31.60 8.43
CA THR A 400 -59.59 -30.97 8.71
C THR A 400 -59.48 -29.54 9.26
N ALA A 401 -60.51 -28.74 8.95
CA ALA A 401 -60.70 -27.31 9.21
C ALA A 401 -61.52 -27.01 10.48
N ASN A 402 -61.58 -25.74 10.91
CA ASN A 402 -62.75 -25.00 11.47
C ASN A 402 -62.37 -23.51 11.70
N LYS A 403 -63.00 -22.54 11.01
CA LYS A 403 -64.11 -21.63 11.42
C LYS A 403 -63.70 -20.55 12.46
N ALA A 404 -64.10 -19.26 12.41
CA ALA A 404 -65.27 -18.56 11.86
C ALA A 404 -64.95 -17.05 11.62
N GLU A 405 -65.52 -16.39 10.58
CA GLU A 405 -66.60 -15.34 10.63
C GLU A 405 -66.20 -14.02 11.32
N GLY A 406 -66.39 -12.81 10.79
CA GLY A 406 -67.05 -12.23 9.61
C GLY A 406 -66.79 -10.70 9.65
N ALA A 407 -67.34 -9.78 8.86
CA ALA A 407 -68.20 -9.78 7.69
C ALA A 407 -68.39 -8.28 7.29
N PHE A 408 -68.28 -7.96 6.00
CA PHE A 408 -68.95 -6.87 5.23
C PHE A 408 -68.81 -5.37 5.62
N ALA A 409 -68.87 -4.37 4.72
CA ALA A 409 -68.78 -4.24 3.25
C ALA A 409 -69.09 -2.78 2.84
N LYS A 410 -68.63 -2.41 1.62
CA LYS A 410 -69.18 -1.45 0.62
C LYS A 410 -69.30 0.03 1.04
N GLY A 411 -68.84 1.02 0.29
CA GLY A 411 -68.55 1.16 -1.15
C GLY A 411 -69.60 2.06 -1.80
N LEU A 412 -69.20 3.10 -2.54
CA LEU A 412 -69.84 3.58 -3.77
C LEU A 412 -69.14 4.81 -4.39
N ASP A 413 -69.27 4.83 -5.71
CA ASP A 413 -68.67 5.66 -6.75
C ASP A 413 -69.57 6.86 -7.10
N GLY A 414 -69.04 7.87 -7.82
CA GLY A 414 -69.82 9.02 -8.30
C GLY A 414 -69.03 10.05 -9.12
N THR A 415 -69.61 10.49 -10.23
CA THR A 415 -68.97 10.98 -11.47
C THR A 415 -69.38 12.42 -11.84
N HIS A 416 -68.48 13.14 -12.57
CA HIS A 416 -68.64 14.33 -13.47
C HIS A 416 -69.10 15.71 -12.93
N GLU A 417 -68.36 16.79 -13.26
CA GLU A 417 -68.70 17.85 -14.27
C GLU A 417 -67.68 19.02 -14.24
N ASN A 418 -67.48 19.67 -15.40
CA ASN A 418 -66.60 20.83 -15.60
C ASN A 418 -67.30 22.15 -15.22
N THR A 419 -66.57 23.13 -14.65
CA THR A 419 -66.91 24.56 -14.76
C THR A 419 -65.65 25.41 -14.67
N GLU A 420 -65.51 26.35 -15.60
CA GLU A 420 -64.47 27.38 -15.66
C GLU A 420 -64.69 28.42 -14.54
N ASP A 421 -63.66 28.79 -13.79
CA ASP A 421 -63.52 30.15 -13.25
C ASP A 421 -62.06 30.48 -12.94
N ALA A 422 -61.68 31.72 -13.20
CA ALA A 422 -60.31 32.25 -13.13
C ALA A 422 -60.02 32.84 -11.75
N GLY A 423 -58.83 32.59 -11.17
CA GLY A 423 -58.41 33.29 -9.95
C GLY A 423 -57.20 32.75 -9.19
N ILE A 424 -56.01 33.18 -9.63
CA ILE A 424 -54.72 33.43 -8.93
C ILE A 424 -54.44 32.80 -7.53
N SER A 425 -53.32 32.03 -7.51
CA SER A 425 -52.37 31.69 -6.42
C SER A 425 -52.79 30.73 -5.29
N PRO A 426 -51.84 30.11 -4.55
CA PRO A 426 -50.48 29.64 -4.87
C PRO A 426 -50.30 28.15 -4.44
N ALA A 427 -49.12 27.58 -4.70
CA ALA A 427 -48.42 26.55 -3.91
C ALA A 427 -47.92 25.31 -4.69
N ASP A 428 -46.70 24.93 -4.27
CA ASP A 428 -46.12 23.60 -4.20
C ASP A 428 -45.69 22.89 -5.48
N TYR A 429 -44.41 23.09 -5.79
CA TYR A 429 -43.58 21.99 -6.28
C TYR A 429 -42.33 21.87 -5.40
N GLU A 430 -42.42 21.01 -4.38
CA GLU A 430 -41.26 20.26 -3.93
C GLU A 430 -40.74 19.45 -5.14
N SER A 431 -39.66 19.91 -5.74
CA SER A 431 -38.88 19.10 -6.67
C SER A 431 -37.56 18.72 -6.02
N LYS A 432 -37.55 17.56 -5.36
CA LYS A 432 -36.34 16.74 -5.20
C LYS A 432 -35.75 16.47 -6.58
N GLY A 433 -34.68 17.18 -6.91
CA GLY A 433 -33.95 16.98 -8.14
C GLY A 433 -32.86 18.03 -8.27
N VAL A 434 -31.70 17.77 -7.63
CA VAL A 434 -30.45 18.47 -7.94
C VAL A 434 -30.05 18.04 -9.35
N ARG A 435 -30.66 18.69 -10.35
CA ARG A 435 -30.25 18.62 -11.74
C ARG A 435 -29.06 19.57 -11.86
N ASN A 436 -27.88 19.02 -12.11
CA ASN A 436 -26.66 19.77 -12.44
C ASN A 436 -26.97 20.76 -13.57
N VAL A 437 -27.15 22.04 -13.22
CA VAL A 437 -27.17 23.12 -14.21
C VAL A 437 -25.71 23.43 -14.48
N ALA A 438 -25.22 22.98 -15.64
CA ALA A 438 -23.84 23.22 -16.05
C ALA A 438 -23.53 24.73 -15.99
N LEU A 439 -22.52 25.10 -15.21
CA LEU A 439 -22.02 26.47 -14.97
C LEU A 439 -21.38 27.12 -16.20
N LYS A 440 -21.67 26.64 -17.42
CA LYS A 440 -21.18 27.24 -18.66
C LYS A 440 -22.28 28.07 -19.32
N ASN A 441 -22.51 29.25 -18.76
CA ASN A 441 -23.05 30.34 -19.56
C ASN A 441 -21.91 30.94 -20.38
N SER A 442 -22.19 31.33 -21.62
CA SER A 442 -21.21 31.76 -22.64
C SER A 442 -20.58 33.15 -22.37
N GLY A 443 -20.23 33.45 -21.12
CA GLY A 443 -19.53 34.66 -20.68
C GLY A 443 -18.30 34.30 -19.86
N LYS A 444 -17.20 35.03 -20.07
CA LYS A 444 -15.88 34.84 -19.41
C LYS A 444 -15.87 35.34 -17.95
N SER A 445 -16.92 35.09 -17.19
CA SER A 445 -17.01 35.54 -15.79
C SER A 445 -18.01 34.71 -14.99
N VAL A 446 -17.76 34.61 -13.68
CA VAL A 446 -18.66 33.94 -12.74
C VAL A 446 -19.98 34.72 -12.65
N SER A 447 -21.11 34.03 -12.79
CA SER A 447 -22.42 34.70 -12.82
C SER A 447 -22.82 35.31 -11.47
N ASP A 448 -23.59 36.40 -11.50
CA ASP A 448 -24.13 37.05 -10.29
C ASP A 448 -24.96 36.09 -9.42
N LEU A 449 -25.69 35.16 -10.05
CA LEU A 449 -26.44 34.11 -9.34
C LEU A 449 -25.51 33.20 -8.53
N THR A 450 -24.34 32.85 -9.10
CA THR A 450 -23.32 32.03 -8.44
C THR A 450 -22.69 32.78 -7.27
N ILE A 451 -22.40 34.08 -7.44
CA ILE A 451 -21.88 34.95 -6.38
C ILE A 451 -22.90 35.06 -5.23
N PHE A 452 -24.16 35.28 -5.55
CA PHE A 452 -25.24 35.37 -4.57
C PHE A 452 -25.42 34.06 -3.79
N LYS A 453 -25.42 32.91 -4.49
CA LYS A 453 -25.46 31.58 -3.86
C LYS A 453 -24.26 31.36 -2.93
N TYR A 454 -23.07 31.79 -3.32
CA TYR A 454 -21.90 31.69 -2.46
C TYR A 454 -22.06 32.53 -1.18
N CYS A 455 -22.54 33.77 -1.31
CA CYS A 455 -22.70 34.68 -0.19
C CYS A 455 -23.73 34.16 0.84
N LEU A 456 -24.82 33.55 0.40
CA LEU A 456 -25.87 33.03 1.29
C LEU A 456 -25.73 31.55 1.68
N GLY A 457 -24.89 30.79 0.98
CA GLY A 457 -24.74 29.35 1.20
C GLY A 457 -24.05 29.02 2.53
N GLY A 458 -24.36 27.83 3.06
CA GLY A 458 -23.65 27.25 4.21
C GLY A 458 -22.22 26.82 3.85
N LEU A 459 -21.44 26.37 4.84
CA LEU A 459 -20.06 25.93 4.63
C LEU A 459 -19.93 24.82 3.56
N ALA A 460 -20.84 23.83 3.59
CA ALA A 460 -20.86 22.75 2.61
C ALA A 460 -21.12 23.27 1.19
N ASP A 461 -22.17 24.08 1.01
CA ASP A 461 -22.53 24.65 -0.30
C ASP A 461 -21.41 25.53 -0.87
N ARG A 462 -20.82 26.39 -0.03
CA ARG A 462 -19.67 27.22 -0.39
C ARG A 462 -18.48 26.37 -0.84
N SER A 463 -18.20 25.27 -0.14
CA SER A 463 -17.08 24.38 -0.47
C SER A 463 -17.28 23.67 -1.82
N HIS A 464 -18.51 23.21 -2.11
CA HIS A 464 -18.85 22.58 -3.38
C HIS A 464 -18.76 23.58 -4.53
N LEU A 465 -19.33 24.77 -4.36
CA LEU A 465 -19.29 25.83 -5.35
C LEU A 465 -17.86 26.27 -5.67
N LEU A 466 -17.01 26.40 -4.64
CA LEU A 466 -15.59 26.71 -4.82
C LEU A 466 -14.85 25.64 -5.59
N LYS A 467 -15.09 24.35 -5.31
CA LYS A 467 -14.48 23.26 -6.08
C LYS A 467 -14.84 23.38 -7.57
N GLU A 468 -16.11 23.62 -7.88
CA GLU A 468 -16.57 23.78 -9.26
C GLU A 468 -15.96 25.01 -9.95
N ILE A 469 -15.95 26.17 -9.26
CA ILE A 469 -15.39 27.42 -9.77
C ILE A 469 -13.89 27.27 -10.04
N VAL A 470 -13.12 26.76 -9.08
CA VAL A 470 -11.67 26.60 -9.20
C VAL A 470 -11.30 25.64 -10.34
N THR A 471 -12.14 24.64 -10.63
CA THR A 471 -11.92 23.73 -11.77
C THR A 471 -12.32 24.29 -13.13
N SER A 472 -13.12 25.36 -13.17
CA SER A 472 -13.80 25.81 -14.40
C SER A 472 -13.38 27.20 -14.88
N PHE A 473 -12.79 28.04 -14.03
CA PHE A 473 -12.46 29.44 -14.28
C PHE A 473 -10.96 29.72 -14.12
N SER A 474 -10.46 30.78 -14.75
CA SER A 474 -9.06 31.23 -14.64
C SER A 474 -8.76 31.93 -13.32
N ASP A 475 -7.48 32.12 -13.02
CA ASP A 475 -7.01 32.83 -11.83
C ASP A 475 -7.55 34.27 -11.73
N GLU A 476 -7.62 34.97 -12.86
CA GLU A 476 -8.17 36.32 -12.94
C GLU A 476 -9.68 36.33 -12.67
N GLU A 477 -10.41 35.37 -13.20
CA GLU A 477 -11.86 35.23 -12.99
C GLU A 477 -12.18 34.87 -11.52
N ILE A 478 -11.36 34.03 -10.90
CA ILE A 478 -11.47 33.67 -9.47
C ILE A 478 -11.14 34.87 -8.58
N LEU A 479 -10.15 35.68 -8.96
CA LEU A 479 -9.79 36.90 -8.22
C LEU A 479 -10.93 37.92 -8.27
N GLU A 480 -11.56 38.08 -9.43
CA GLU A 480 -12.72 38.95 -9.59
C GLU A 480 -13.92 38.42 -8.80
N PHE A 481 -14.19 37.11 -8.86
CA PHE A 481 -15.20 36.48 -8.02
C PHE A 481 -14.97 36.75 -6.52
N ALA A 482 -13.74 36.58 -6.04
CA ALA A 482 -13.39 36.81 -4.65
C ALA A 482 -13.55 38.30 -4.25
N HIS A 483 -13.26 39.21 -5.18
CA HIS A 483 -13.47 40.64 -5.02
C HIS A 483 -14.97 40.97 -4.93
N GLN A 484 -15.80 40.46 -5.84
CA GLN A 484 -17.25 40.64 -5.81
C GLN A 484 -17.89 40.09 -4.53
N VAL A 485 -17.52 38.88 -4.10
CA VAL A 485 -18.00 38.32 -2.82
C VAL A 485 -17.64 39.23 -1.65
N SER A 486 -16.43 39.81 -1.64
CA SER A 486 -16.03 40.73 -0.56
C SER A 486 -16.87 42.01 -0.52
N ILE A 487 -17.31 42.51 -1.68
CA ILE A 487 -18.21 43.67 -1.80
C ILE A 487 -19.61 43.30 -1.29
N TYR A 488 -20.18 42.20 -1.77
CA TYR A 488 -21.55 41.79 -1.42
C TYR A 488 -21.70 41.35 0.04
N THR A 489 -20.66 40.77 0.63
CA THR A 489 -20.64 40.39 2.05
C THR A 489 -20.18 41.54 2.97
N GLY A 490 -19.68 42.64 2.40
CA GLY A 490 -19.10 43.75 3.15
C GLY A 490 -17.84 43.39 3.96
N CYS A 491 -17.18 42.27 3.65
CA CYS A 491 -16.07 41.74 4.45
C CYS A 491 -14.92 41.25 3.57
N SER A 492 -13.81 41.99 3.60
CA SER A 492 -12.58 41.72 2.84
C SER A 492 -11.92 40.38 3.15
N HIS A 493 -12.17 39.79 4.33
CA HIS A 493 -11.65 38.47 4.70
C HIS A 493 -12.12 37.35 3.76
N HIS A 494 -13.30 37.48 3.14
CA HIS A 494 -13.81 36.48 2.19
C HIS A 494 -12.90 36.36 0.97
N ARG A 495 -12.30 37.46 0.52
CA ARG A 495 -11.34 37.44 -0.58
C ARG A 495 -10.15 36.57 -0.23
N PHE A 496 -9.58 36.74 0.97
CA PHE A 496 -8.47 35.93 1.45
C PHE A 496 -8.87 34.45 1.59
N GLN A 497 -10.02 34.17 2.20
CA GLN A 497 -10.52 32.80 2.39
C GLN A 497 -10.72 32.06 1.06
N ILE A 498 -11.29 32.72 0.05
CA ILE A 498 -11.49 32.15 -1.28
C ILE A 498 -10.14 31.83 -1.94
N MET A 499 -9.17 32.74 -1.85
CA MET A 499 -7.83 32.51 -2.42
C MET A 499 -7.07 31.39 -1.69
N THR A 500 -7.19 31.30 -0.36
CA THR A 500 -6.63 30.18 0.40
C THR A 500 -7.32 28.87 0.03
N ALA A 501 -8.64 28.86 -0.14
CA ALA A 501 -9.38 27.67 -0.56
C ALA A 501 -8.99 27.21 -1.98
N LYS A 502 -8.77 28.14 -2.91
CA LYS A 502 -8.22 27.84 -4.25
C LYS A 502 -6.88 27.10 -4.13
N ARG A 503 -5.94 27.68 -3.37
CA ARG A 503 -4.62 27.07 -3.15
C ARG A 503 -4.73 25.69 -2.50
N LEU A 504 -5.62 25.52 -1.51
CA LEU A 504 -5.88 24.22 -0.88
C LEU A 504 -6.41 23.18 -1.88
N ILE A 505 -7.21 23.57 -2.87
CA ILE A 505 -7.73 22.65 -3.90
C ILE A 505 -6.62 22.29 -4.91
N GLU A 506 -5.85 23.27 -5.38
CA GLU A 506 -4.81 23.07 -6.39
C GLU A 506 -3.56 22.40 -5.80
N GLU A 507 -2.93 23.04 -4.82
CA GLU A 507 -1.72 22.54 -4.16
C GLU A 507 -2.04 21.27 -3.36
N GLY A 508 -3.23 21.18 -2.75
CA GLY A 508 -3.65 19.97 -2.04
C GLY A 508 -3.86 18.77 -2.96
N ARG A 509 -4.35 18.97 -4.20
CA ARG A 509 -4.43 17.89 -5.20
C ARG A 509 -3.03 17.42 -5.60
N ASN A 510 -2.10 18.35 -5.81
CA ASN A 510 -0.71 18.01 -6.13
C ASN A 510 -0.02 17.27 -4.98
N ALA A 511 -0.21 17.75 -3.75
CA ALA A 511 0.27 17.08 -2.54
C ALA A 511 -0.31 15.68 -2.42
N TRP A 512 -1.62 15.50 -2.63
CA TRP A 512 -2.25 14.18 -2.62
C TRP A 512 -1.70 13.25 -3.70
N ASN A 513 -1.49 13.74 -4.92
CA ASN A 513 -0.90 12.93 -5.99
C ASN A 513 0.54 12.51 -5.65
N LEU A 514 1.30 13.37 -4.98
CA LEU A 514 2.65 13.04 -4.50
C LEU A 514 2.60 11.99 -3.38
N ILE A 515 1.73 12.19 -2.39
CA ILE A 515 1.50 11.29 -1.25
C ILE A 515 1.05 9.91 -1.73
N SER A 516 0.09 9.89 -2.66
CA SER A 516 -0.53 8.64 -3.12
C SER A 516 0.28 7.93 -4.21
N GLN A 517 1.03 8.64 -5.06
CA GLN A 517 1.73 8.04 -6.20
C GLN A 517 0.83 7.14 -7.06
N ASN A 518 -0.45 7.50 -7.20
CA ASN A 518 -1.51 6.69 -7.84
C ASN A 518 -1.83 5.36 -7.13
N ASN A 519 -1.36 5.15 -5.90
CA ASN A 519 -1.78 4.06 -5.04
C ASN A 519 -3.12 4.40 -4.38
N PRO A 520 -4.18 3.59 -4.58
CA PRO A 520 -5.47 3.82 -3.93
C PRO A 520 -5.45 3.51 -2.42
N HIS A 521 -4.41 2.86 -1.90
CA HIS A 521 -4.31 2.39 -0.51
C HIS A 521 -3.19 3.07 0.28
N VAL A 522 -3.26 4.40 0.38
CA VAL A 522 -2.38 5.14 1.29
C VAL A 522 -2.88 4.96 2.72
N HIS A 523 -2.02 4.46 3.60
CA HIS A 523 -2.35 4.31 5.01
C HIS A 523 -2.47 5.69 5.68
N TRP A 524 -3.60 5.92 6.37
CA TRP A 524 -3.93 7.24 6.93
C TRP A 524 -2.89 7.74 7.93
N ASP A 525 -2.37 6.86 8.80
CA ASP A 525 -1.37 7.23 9.80
C ASP A 525 -0.03 7.68 9.18
N CYS A 526 0.22 7.31 7.91
CA CYS A 526 1.37 7.78 7.14
C CYS A 526 1.07 9.11 6.46
N ALA A 527 -0.14 9.23 5.90
CA ALA A 527 -0.57 10.39 5.14
C ALA A 527 -0.84 11.61 6.03
N VAL A 528 -1.36 11.43 7.24
CA VAL A 528 -1.87 12.52 8.08
C VAL A 528 -0.79 13.55 8.43
N PHE A 529 0.43 13.11 8.74
CA PHE A 529 1.53 14.02 9.05
C PHE A 529 1.94 14.86 7.85
N GLU A 530 2.01 14.25 6.67
CA GLU A 530 2.34 14.95 5.44
C GLU A 530 1.22 15.92 5.02
N ILE A 531 -0.04 15.46 5.10
CA ILE A 531 -1.20 16.30 4.81
C ILE A 531 -1.23 17.52 5.75
N GLU A 532 -0.92 17.34 7.04
CA GLU A 532 -0.81 18.45 7.98
C GLU A 532 0.35 19.41 7.65
N GLU A 533 1.52 18.89 7.29
CA GLU A 533 2.66 19.72 6.92
C GLU A 533 2.37 20.54 5.66
N GLN A 534 1.80 19.91 4.63
CA GLN A 534 1.40 20.57 3.39
C GLN A 534 0.29 21.59 3.66
N PHE A 535 -0.69 21.26 4.51
CA PHE A 535 -1.73 22.21 4.92
C PHE A 535 -1.13 23.45 5.60
N LYS A 536 -0.15 23.30 6.50
CA LYS A 536 0.54 24.42 7.17
C LYS A 536 1.29 25.30 6.15
N LYS A 537 1.94 24.69 5.15
CA LYS A 537 2.60 25.40 4.04
C LYS A 537 1.61 26.20 3.20
N ILE A 538 0.52 25.56 2.76
CA ILE A 538 -0.51 26.18 1.90
C ILE A 538 -1.24 27.31 2.63
N SER A 539 -1.63 27.08 3.88
CA SER A 539 -2.35 28.06 4.71
C SER A 539 -1.47 29.16 5.29
N CYS A 540 -0.15 29.05 5.15
CA CYS A 540 0.84 29.94 5.76
C CYS A 540 0.66 30.08 7.29
N CYS A 541 0.17 29.01 7.94
CA CYS A 541 -0.10 28.96 9.37
C CYS A 541 0.69 27.84 10.02
N SER A 542 1.59 28.16 10.94
CA SER A 542 2.43 27.17 11.63
C SER A 542 1.78 26.53 12.86
N THR A 543 0.67 27.08 13.35
CA THR A 543 0.10 26.75 14.66
C THR A 543 -1.26 26.04 14.62
N ARG A 544 -1.98 26.09 13.50
CA ARG A 544 -3.32 25.49 13.39
C ARG A 544 -3.27 24.16 12.63
N PRO A 545 -3.52 23.02 13.29
CA PRO A 545 -3.61 21.72 12.62
C PRO A 545 -4.94 21.59 11.86
N LEU A 546 -5.02 20.56 11.01
CA LEU A 546 -6.29 20.13 10.43
C LEU A 546 -7.20 19.64 11.55
N SER A 547 -8.44 20.11 11.59
CA SER A 547 -9.42 19.61 12.55
C SER A 547 -9.96 18.25 12.09
N HIS A 548 -10.00 17.27 13.00
CA HIS A 548 -10.79 16.06 12.80
C HIS A 548 -12.28 16.46 12.74
N GLN A 549 -12.85 16.49 11.54
CA GLN A 549 -14.29 16.55 11.33
C GLN A 549 -14.75 15.31 10.59
#